data_AF-A0AAN8TRY4-F1
#
_entry.id   AF-A0AAN8TRY4-F1
#
_cell.length_a   1.000
_cell.length_b   1.000
_cell.length_c   1.000
_cell.angle_alpha   90.00
_cell.angle_beta   90.00
_cell.angle_gamma   90.00
#
_symmetry.space_group_name_H-M   'P 1'
#
loop_
_entity.id
_entity.type
_entity.pdbx_description
1 polymer ?
#
loop_
_entity_poly.entity_id
_entity_poly.type
_entity_poly.pdbx_seq_one_letter_code
_entity_poly.pdbx_strand_id
1 'polypeptide(L)' 'MVPFQDTQTWIKSLNYTVDDDWRPWNVNNQVAGYTRSYSNKMTYATVKV' A
#
# COMPACT_ATOMS: atom_id res chain seq x y z
N MET A 1 -9.95 -16.21 -1.30
CA MET A 1 -9.76 -14.78 -0.97
C MET A 1 -8.49 -14.66 -0.16
N VAL A 2 -7.67 -13.64 -0.41
CA VAL A 2 -6.46 -13.35 0.37
C VAL A 2 -6.70 -12.03 1.13
N PRO A 3 -6.69 -12.03 2.46
CA PRO A 3 -6.76 -10.81 3.26
C PRO A 3 -5.60 -9.85 2.92
N PHE A 4 -5.89 -8.55 2.83
CA PHE A 4 -4.86 -7.53 2.58
C PHE A 4 -3.76 -7.51 3.66
N GLN A 5 -4.08 -7.96 4.88
CA GLN A 5 -3.16 -8.05 6.01
C GLN A 5 -2.05 -9.08 5.77
N ASP A 6 -2.36 -10.16 5.05
CA ASP A 6 -1.37 -11.20 4.72
C ASP A 6 -0.38 -10.66 3.70
N THR A 7 -0.88 -9.96 2.67
CA THR A 7 -0.04 -9.26 1.69
C THR A 7 0.82 -8.19 2.37
N GLN A 8 0.28 -7.44 3.32
CA GLN A 8 1.05 -6.47 4.11
C GLN A 8 2.17 -7.13 4.92
N THR A 9 1.90 -8.29 5.52
CA THR A 9 2.90 -9.04 6.31
C THR A 9 4.00 -9.58 5.40
N TRP A 10 3.64 -10.11 4.23
CA TRP A 10 4.59 -10.55 3.22
C TRP A 10 5.45 -9.39 2.70
N ILE A 11 4.87 -8.23 2.40
CA ILE A 11 5.66 -7.06 1.96
C ILE A 11 6.64 -6.60 3.05
N LYS A 12 6.23 -6.63 4.32
CA LYS A 12 7.11 -6.28 5.45
C LYS A 12 8.29 -7.25 5.58
N SER A 13 8.13 -8.54 5.24
CA SER A 13 9.24 -9.50 5.31
C SER A 13 10.33 -9.25 4.27
N LEU A 14 10.05 -8.49 3.21
CA LEU A 14 11.03 -8.08 2.20
C LEU A 14 12.02 -7.03 2.73
N ASN A 15 11.72 -6.40 3.87
CA ASN A 15 12.58 -5.47 4.60
C ASN A 15 13.11 -4.29 3.74
N TYR A 16 12.26 -3.75 2.86
CA TYR A 16 12.58 -2.53 2.11
C TYR A 16 12.33 -1.28 2.95
N THR A 17 13.20 -0.29 2.78
CA THR A 17 12.98 1.05 3.32
C THR A 17 11.73 1.65 2.72
N VAL A 18 10.97 2.36 3.55
CA VAL A 18 9.74 3.04 3.16
C VAL A 18 10.13 4.44 2.74
N ASP A 19 9.91 4.75 1.46
CA ASP A 19 10.18 6.08 0.91
C ASP A 19 9.01 7.03 1.16
N ASP A 20 7.80 6.50 1.08
CA ASP A 20 6.56 7.23 1.33
C ASP A 20 5.61 6.34 2.12
N ASP A 21 5.22 6.78 3.32
CA ASP A 21 4.34 6.02 4.19
C ASP A 21 2.88 6.07 3.70
N TRP A 22 1.99 5.44 4.44
CA TRP A 22 0.59 5.33 4.09
C TRP A 22 -0.07 6.68 3.82
N ARG A 23 -0.44 6.91 2.56
CA ARG A 23 -1.20 8.07 2.12
C ARG A 23 -2.45 7.68 1.34
N PRO A 24 -3.56 8.41 1.50
CA PRO A 24 -4.77 8.16 0.72
C PRO A 24 -4.52 8.48 -0.76
N TRP A 25 -5.18 7.73 -1.66
CA TRP A 25 -5.30 8.10 -3.06
C TRP A 25 -6.78 8.36 -3.39
N ASN A 26 -7.03 9.42 -4.15
CA ASN A 26 -8.37 9.95 -4.36
C ASN A 26 -8.82 9.77 -5.81
N VAL A 27 -10.10 9.42 -6.00
CA VAL A 27 -10.80 9.42 -7.29
C VAL A 27 -12.09 10.21 -7.08
N ASN A 28 -12.39 11.17 -7.96
CA ASN A 28 -13.60 12.00 -7.87
C ASN A 28 -13.82 12.64 -6.48
N ASN A 29 -12.76 13.19 -5.88
CA ASN A 29 -12.76 13.78 -4.53
C ASN A 29 -13.13 12.81 -3.40
N GLN A 30 -13.09 11.50 -3.63
CA GLN A 30 -13.32 10.46 -2.62
C GLN A 30 -12.06 9.62 -2.44
N VAL A 31 -11.80 9.18 -1.20
CA VAL A 31 -10.70 8.26 -0.89
C VAL A 31 -11.02 6.89 -1.48
N ALA A 32 -10.29 6.51 -2.52
CA ALA A 32 -10.42 5.23 -3.19
C ALA A 32 -9.56 4.13 -2.53
N GLY A 33 -8.61 4.52 -1.68
CA GLY A 33 -7.85 3.62 -0.82
C GLY A 33 -6.55 4.25 -0.34
N TYR A 34 -5.55 3.42 -0.04
CA TYR A 34 -4.25 3.88 0.48
C TYR A 34 -3.10 3.33 -0.34
N THR A 35 -2.01 4.10 -0.41
CA THR A 35 -0.76 3.72 -1.08
C THR A 35 0.42 3.85 -0.12
N ARG A 36 1.45 3.02 -0.32
CA ARG A 36 2.75 3.10 0.34
C ARG A 36 3.85 2.76 -0.66
N SER A 37 4.94 3.52 -0.66
CA SER A 37 6.05 3.34 -1.60
C SER A 37 7.32 2.88 -0.89
N TYR A 38 8.10 2.05 -1.56
CA TYR A 38 9.32 1.43 -1.05
C TYR A 38 10.52 1.74 -1.94
N SER A 39 11.72 1.74 -1.35
CA SER A 39 12.99 2.08 -2.01
C SER A 39 13.37 1.19 -3.19
N ASN A 40 12.78 0.01 -3.29
CA ASN A 40 12.93 -0.89 -4.44
C ASN A 40 12.04 -0.51 -5.64
N LYS A 41 11.45 0.70 -5.65
CA LYS A 41 10.49 1.18 -6.67
C LYS A 41 9.15 0.43 -6.67
N MET A 42 8.86 -0.34 -5.62
CA MET A 42 7.56 -0.98 -5.45
C MET A 42 6.56 -0.03 -4.80
N THR A 43 5.32 -0.04 -5.27
CA THR A 43 4.19 0.65 -4.64
C THR A 43 3.14 -0.38 -4.26
N TYR A 44 2.68 -0.35 -3.00
CA TYR A 44 1.56 -1.14 -2.55
C TYR A 44 0.32 -0.26 -2.46
N ALA A 45 -0.79 -0.70 -3.07
CA ALA A 45 -2.05 0.03 -3.10
C ALA A 45 -3.19 -0.85 -2.57
N THR A 46 -4.05 -0.28 -1.72
CA THR A 46 -5.33 -0.87 -1.31
C THR A 46 -6.45 -0.18 -2.05
N VAL A 47 -7.53 -0.91 -2.31
CA VAL A 47 -8.78 -0.37 -2.87
C VAL A 47 -9.85 -0.53 -1.81
N LYS A 48 -10.48 0.59 -1.44
CA LYS A 48 -11.66 0.59 -0.58
C LYS A 48 -12.84 0.12 -1.43
N VAL A 49 -13.40 -1.03 -1.06
CA VAL A 49 -14.64 -1.58 -1.64
C VAL A 49 -15.84 -0.99 -0.93
#